data_AF-A0A093Y8F4-F1
#
_entry.id   AF-A0A093Y8F4-F1
#
_cell.length_a   1.000
_cell.length_b   1.000
_cell.length_c   1.000
_cell.angle_alpha   90.00
_cell.angle_beta   90.00
_cell.angle_gamma   90.00
#
_symmetry.space_group_name_H-M   'P 1'
#
loop_
_entity.id
_entity.type
_entity.pdbx_description
1 polymer ?
#
loop_
_entity_poly.entity_id
_entity_poly.type
_entity_poly.pdbx_seq_one_letter_code
_entity_poly.pdbx_strand_id
1 'polypeptide(L)'
;MSSSYNPKGNNPAASNSAKHQKLDVADDFEGFDLTSFGYQGIPDTFLEMRCRRVFLDLMKTNTEGDTVEQANRTKNHAVFKVDFESHYANQFEGVRISMEIFYERVSESSQNGNHRFKPGHLLLKPSSYVGPSQTSPRNVKLPFARGTRLIDLLTPIMGLGLQHFWFTCINGKYYGCRDFITQALYQLCSRQILRPDVISTGPREPPLRVDNAFKVLGMRFTVRPPGQGSVCAVDKGYFASGYVRVEQHYMPYEGSQAVLDLANELARPTRGRRGCQCGVNAGYTYNPPRSTKVTSPFPPNTLSIIHNNNNNPHPAIMTTQQPEVASRPISGSFAGKVAIVTGAGSAGDGIGNGRAAAILLAEQGASVLCVDREKEWANRTVEMITAEGKGKGLAFYGDVTKATDCEAMVAAAVSAFGRLDILVNNVGIGGARGTAVDVDMVEWAAGMEVNVGSMVLSAKYAILAMQKNSGQVRGAIVNMGSVAGIRGGTPHLLYPTSKGAIVNMTRAMAAHHAPDGIRVNCVCPGMLYTPMMYAGGMSEEAREARRKRSLLGTEGNGWDAGCAVRFLASDEARWITGVILPVDAGATCAVGSDLPKTASVSN
;
A
#
# COMPACT_ATOMS: atom_id res chain seq x y z
N MET A 1 38.61 33.88 -41.89
CA MET A 1 39.92 33.43 -41.39
C MET A 1 39.76 32.03 -40.83
N SER A 2 40.64 31.12 -41.23
CA SER A 2 40.59 29.68 -40.94
C SER A 2 41.34 29.33 -39.65
N SER A 3 40.86 28.33 -38.90
CA SER A 3 41.73 27.28 -38.35
C SER A 3 40.90 26.07 -37.89
N SER A 4 40.81 25.08 -38.77
CA SER A 4 40.45 23.70 -38.41
C SER A 4 41.61 23.04 -37.66
N TYR A 5 41.33 22.16 -36.69
CA TYR A 5 42.33 21.19 -36.22
C TYR A 5 41.79 19.76 -36.30
N ASN A 6 42.57 18.89 -36.93
CA ASN A 6 42.26 17.50 -37.27
C ASN A 6 43.06 16.58 -36.33
N PRO A 7 42.63 15.33 -36.03
CA PRO A 7 43.24 14.52 -34.97
C PRO A 7 44.38 13.64 -35.48
N LYS A 8 45.38 13.41 -34.61
CA LYS A 8 46.21 12.19 -34.43
C LYS A 8 47.51 12.55 -33.69
N GLY A 9 47.94 11.72 -32.73
CA GLY A 9 49.30 11.82 -32.21
C GLY A 9 49.54 11.21 -30.83
N ASN A 10 50.04 9.97 -30.82
CA ASN A 10 50.90 9.37 -29.78
C ASN A 10 50.39 9.28 -28.33
N ASN A 11 49.98 8.06 -27.97
CA ASN A 11 50.25 7.48 -26.67
C ASN A 11 51.74 7.08 -26.60
N PRO A 12 52.49 7.44 -25.55
CA PRO A 12 53.52 6.52 -25.05
C PRO A 12 53.57 6.39 -23.53
N ALA A 13 53.71 5.13 -23.10
CA ALA A 13 54.36 4.67 -21.87
C ALA A 13 53.86 5.19 -20.50
N ALA A 14 53.39 4.25 -19.68
CA ALA A 14 53.17 4.48 -18.25
C ALA A 14 54.48 4.86 -17.54
N SER A 15 54.40 5.84 -16.63
CA SER A 15 55.39 5.99 -15.55
C SER A 15 54.68 5.99 -14.21
N ASN A 16 54.93 4.94 -13.41
CA ASN A 16 54.43 4.84 -12.04
C ASN A 16 55.16 5.88 -11.18
N SER A 17 54.50 7.00 -10.90
CA SER A 17 54.78 7.78 -9.69
C SER A 17 53.46 8.29 -9.12
N ALA A 18 53.07 7.76 -7.96
CA ALA A 18 51.94 8.27 -7.19
C ALA A 18 52.33 9.62 -6.54
N LYS A 19 52.54 10.64 -7.38
CA LYS A 19 52.65 12.01 -6.91
C LYS A 19 51.32 12.39 -6.28
N HIS A 20 51.34 12.81 -5.02
CA HIS A 20 50.18 13.45 -4.39
C HIS A 20 49.84 14.72 -5.18
N GLN A 21 48.89 14.61 -6.10
CA GLN A 21 48.28 15.78 -6.74
C GLN A 21 47.53 16.53 -5.65
N LYS A 22 48.10 17.68 -5.26
CA LYS A 22 47.49 18.56 -4.28
C LYS A 22 46.20 19.14 -4.88
N LEU A 23 45.16 19.26 -4.07
CA LEU A 23 44.00 20.08 -4.40
C LEU A 23 44.43 21.54 -4.30
N ASP A 24 44.89 22.14 -5.39
CA ASP A 24 45.08 23.58 -5.47
C ASP A 24 43.72 24.23 -5.74
N VAL A 25 43.00 24.45 -4.64
CA VAL A 25 41.65 25.00 -4.57
C VAL A 25 41.76 26.52 -4.48
N ALA A 26 41.30 27.22 -5.51
CA ALA A 26 41.17 28.67 -5.50
C ALA A 26 40.07 29.12 -4.51
N ASP A 27 40.14 30.37 -4.04
CA ASP A 27 39.19 30.91 -3.04
C ASP A 27 37.72 30.95 -3.52
N ASP A 28 37.50 30.85 -4.83
CA ASP A 28 36.21 30.82 -5.53
C ASP A 28 35.79 29.41 -6.01
N PHE A 29 36.48 28.35 -5.57
CA PHE A 29 36.21 26.98 -6.03
C PHE A 29 34.88 26.42 -5.51
N GLU A 30 33.88 26.39 -6.40
CA GLU A 30 32.53 25.87 -6.12
C GLU A 30 32.42 24.33 -6.05
N GLY A 31 33.50 23.57 -6.23
CA GLY A 31 33.52 22.10 -6.17
C GLY A 31 33.68 21.41 -7.52
N PHE A 32 33.82 20.08 -7.50
CA PHE A 32 33.89 19.28 -8.72
C PHE A 32 32.48 18.94 -9.22
N ASP A 33 32.16 19.28 -10.47
CA ASP A 33 30.89 18.90 -11.11
C ASP A 33 30.96 17.49 -11.70
N LEU A 34 30.40 16.54 -10.95
CA LEU A 34 30.32 15.14 -11.36
C LEU A 34 29.37 14.94 -12.55
N THR A 35 28.47 15.89 -12.82
CA THR A 35 27.45 15.79 -13.88
C THR A 35 28.04 15.99 -15.25
N SER A 36 28.86 17.04 -15.40
CA SER A 36 29.48 17.42 -16.67
C SER A 36 30.79 16.67 -16.93
N PHE A 37 31.55 16.35 -15.87
CA PHE A 37 32.92 15.85 -16.00
C PHE A 37 33.16 14.48 -15.34
N GLY A 38 32.18 13.92 -14.62
CA GLY A 38 32.35 12.67 -13.88
C GLY A 38 33.46 12.80 -12.83
N TYR A 39 34.45 11.91 -12.87
CA TYR A 39 35.62 11.97 -11.99
C TYR A 39 36.82 12.73 -12.61
N GLN A 40 36.69 13.31 -13.79
CA GLN A 40 37.80 14.03 -14.43
C GLN A 40 38.20 15.26 -13.60
N GLY A 41 39.51 15.44 -13.40
CA GLY A 41 40.06 16.52 -12.57
C GLY A 41 40.03 16.28 -11.06
N ILE A 42 39.45 15.16 -10.58
CA ILE A 42 39.47 14.79 -9.16
C ILE A 42 40.65 13.85 -8.91
N PRO A 43 41.59 14.16 -7.99
CA PRO A 43 42.70 13.26 -7.71
C PRO A 43 42.23 11.92 -7.14
N ASP A 44 42.78 10.80 -7.64
CA ASP A 44 42.49 9.46 -7.11
C ASP A 44 42.74 9.39 -5.60
N THR A 45 43.80 10.07 -5.12
CA THR A 45 44.12 10.17 -3.68
C THR A 45 43.03 10.84 -2.84
N PHE A 46 42.18 11.70 -3.44
CA PHE A 46 41.01 12.28 -2.77
C PHE A 46 39.81 11.31 -2.81
N LEU A 47 39.60 10.63 -3.93
CA LEU A 47 38.56 9.61 -4.10
C LEU A 47 38.78 8.38 -3.20
N GLU A 48 40.04 8.03 -2.91
CA GLU A 48 40.44 6.94 -2.02
C GLU A 48 40.38 7.29 -0.52
N MET A 49 40.04 8.54 -0.15
CA MET A 49 39.95 8.96 1.26
C MET A 49 38.92 8.14 2.04
N ARG A 50 39.33 7.60 3.19
CA ARG A 50 38.48 6.77 4.05
C ARG A 50 37.49 7.60 4.85
N CYS A 51 36.24 7.16 4.86
CA CYS A 51 35.14 7.79 5.60
C CYS A 51 35.24 7.47 7.10
N ARG A 52 35.19 8.50 7.93
CA ARG A 52 35.07 8.41 9.40
C ARG A 52 33.64 8.62 9.88
N ARG A 53 32.89 9.51 9.23
CA ARG A 53 31.48 9.81 9.54
C ARG A 53 30.73 10.13 8.25
N VAL A 54 29.50 9.66 8.14
CA VAL A 54 28.56 10.07 7.08
C VAL A 54 27.32 10.67 7.75
N PHE A 55 26.87 11.81 7.23
CA PHE A 55 25.68 12.50 7.69
C PHE A 55 24.78 12.89 6.52
N LEU A 56 23.48 12.92 6.80
CA LEU A 56 22.50 13.68 6.04
C LEU A 56 22.31 15.04 6.72
N ASP A 57 22.58 16.13 6.01
CA ASP A 57 22.29 17.49 6.45
C ASP A 57 20.99 18.00 5.80
N LEU A 58 20.05 18.44 6.62
CA LEU A 58 18.83 19.12 6.20
C LEU A 58 19.01 20.64 6.38
N MET A 59 19.27 21.35 5.28
CA MET A 59 19.53 22.79 5.30
C MET A 59 18.38 23.57 5.96
N LYS A 60 18.74 24.55 6.79
CA LYS A 60 17.84 25.60 7.27
C LYS A 60 18.51 26.96 7.10
N THR A 61 18.18 27.68 6.05
CA THR A 61 18.39 29.14 6.02
C THR A 61 17.25 29.84 6.74
N ASN A 62 17.47 31.10 7.13
CA ASN A 62 16.33 32.00 7.32
C ASN A 62 15.75 32.34 5.95
N THR A 63 14.44 32.47 5.84
CA THR A 63 13.73 32.78 4.57
C THR A 63 12.81 33.99 4.75
N GLU A 64 13.16 34.90 5.65
CA GLU A 64 12.48 36.17 5.86
C GLU A 64 12.93 37.14 4.75
N GLY A 65 11.98 37.62 3.93
CA GLY A 65 12.25 38.43 2.74
C GLY A 65 12.38 37.66 1.42
N ASP A 66 12.54 36.33 1.48
CA ASP A 66 12.55 35.47 0.28
C ASP A 66 11.17 35.42 -0.40
N THR A 67 11.15 35.41 -1.73
CA THR A 67 9.94 35.03 -2.49
C THR A 67 9.50 33.61 -2.14
N VAL A 68 8.22 33.28 -2.36
CA VAL A 68 7.69 31.91 -2.15
C VAL A 68 8.53 30.87 -2.90
N GLU A 69 9.03 31.21 -4.09
CA GLU A 69 9.94 30.36 -4.86
C GLU A 69 11.29 30.18 -4.14
N GLN A 70 11.98 31.26 -3.76
CA GLN A 70 13.26 31.17 -3.01
C GLN A 70 13.12 30.41 -1.70
N ALA A 71 12.08 30.71 -0.93
CA ALA A 71 11.79 30.01 0.32
C ALA A 71 11.47 28.52 0.11
N ASN A 72 10.89 28.13 -1.04
CA ASN A 72 10.67 26.72 -1.40
C ASN A 72 11.95 26.04 -1.93
N ARG A 73 12.81 26.75 -2.66
CA ARG A 73 14.12 26.26 -3.15
C ARG A 73 14.97 25.75 -1.98
N THR A 74 15.09 26.53 -0.91
CA THR A 74 15.97 26.17 0.21
C THR A 74 15.38 25.10 1.15
N LYS A 75 14.05 25.01 1.27
CA LYS A 75 13.38 24.04 2.16
C LYS A 75 13.46 22.58 1.69
N ASN A 76 13.76 22.35 0.42
CA ASN A 76 13.88 21.02 -0.19
C ASN A 76 15.34 20.58 -0.45
N HIS A 77 16.32 21.37 -0.01
CA HIS A 77 17.75 21.07 -0.22
C HIS A 77 18.30 20.19 0.92
N ALA A 78 18.90 19.05 0.56
CA ALA A 78 19.56 18.13 1.47
C ALA A 78 20.93 17.72 0.91
N VAL A 79 21.87 17.40 1.79
CA VAL A 79 23.28 17.19 1.42
C VAL A 79 23.85 15.99 2.18
N PHE A 80 24.62 15.13 1.50
CA PHE A 80 25.48 14.18 2.22
C PHE A 80 26.77 14.88 2.63
N LYS A 81 27.09 14.84 3.93
CA LYS A 81 28.39 15.24 4.46
C LYS A 81 29.19 13.99 4.82
N VAL A 82 30.43 13.93 4.37
CA VAL A 82 31.36 12.86 4.68
C VAL A 82 32.57 13.50 5.35
N ASP A 83 32.90 13.06 6.56
CA ASP A 83 34.17 13.42 7.21
C ASP A 83 35.15 12.27 7.05
N PHE A 84 36.43 12.57 6.87
CA PHE A 84 37.48 11.59 6.64
C PHE A 84 38.19 11.13 7.92
N GLU A 85 38.92 10.01 7.83
CA GLU A 85 39.77 9.50 8.93
C GLU A 85 41.03 10.35 9.13
N SER A 86 41.51 11.01 8.08
CA SER A 86 42.65 11.93 8.05
C SER A 86 42.31 13.17 7.21
N HIS A 87 43.07 14.26 7.36
CA HIS A 87 42.83 15.48 6.56
C HIS A 87 43.46 15.33 5.17
N TYR A 88 42.70 15.59 4.11
CA TYR A 88 43.27 15.65 2.78
C TYR A 88 44.08 16.94 2.59
N ALA A 89 45.31 16.82 2.09
CA ALA A 89 46.26 17.91 1.90
C ALA A 89 46.46 18.81 3.15
N ASN A 90 46.26 18.28 4.35
CA ASN A 90 46.22 19.02 5.64
C ASN A 90 45.16 20.14 5.73
N GLN A 91 44.24 20.24 4.78
CA GLN A 91 43.29 21.35 4.64
C GLN A 91 41.82 20.90 4.77
N PHE A 92 41.47 19.76 4.18
CA PHE A 92 40.08 19.31 4.07
C PHE A 92 39.82 18.13 5.02
N GLU A 93 38.91 18.34 5.98
CA GLU A 93 38.49 17.31 6.94
C GLU A 93 37.39 16.40 6.38
N GLY A 94 36.78 16.79 5.27
CA GLY A 94 35.65 16.10 4.68
C GLY A 94 35.23 16.66 3.32
N VAL A 95 34.02 16.29 2.89
CA VAL A 95 33.44 16.68 1.61
C VAL A 95 31.90 16.70 1.70
N ARG A 96 31.27 17.55 0.87
CA ARG A 96 29.82 17.64 0.66
C ARG A 96 29.47 17.08 -0.71
N ILE A 97 28.44 16.25 -0.77
CA ILE A 97 27.85 15.74 -2.00
C ILE A 97 26.42 16.30 -2.08
N SER A 98 26.19 17.20 -3.02
CA SER A 98 24.94 17.97 -3.13
C SER A 98 24.53 18.18 -4.58
N MET A 99 23.23 18.09 -4.86
CA MET A 99 22.67 18.41 -6.17
C MET A 99 22.19 19.87 -6.19
N GLU A 100 22.87 20.73 -6.95
CA GLU A 100 22.45 22.12 -7.18
C GLU A 100 21.40 22.21 -8.30
N ILE A 101 20.45 23.12 -8.17
CA ILE A 101 19.31 23.24 -9.10
C ILE A 101 19.66 24.20 -10.24
N PHE A 102 19.53 23.75 -11.49
CA PHE A 102 19.58 24.62 -12.65
C PHE A 102 18.18 25.20 -12.96
N TYR A 103 18.00 26.51 -12.82
CA TYR A 103 16.67 27.15 -12.90
C TYR A 103 16.20 27.52 -14.32
N GLU A 104 16.92 27.08 -15.35
CA GLU A 104 16.49 27.27 -16.74
C GLU A 104 15.27 26.37 -17.05
N ARG A 105 14.16 27.01 -17.42
CA ARG A 105 12.92 26.33 -17.82
C ARG A 105 13.10 25.70 -19.20
N VAL A 106 12.70 24.45 -19.35
CA VAL A 106 12.56 23.84 -20.69
C VAL A 106 11.23 24.29 -21.29
N SER A 107 11.25 24.75 -22.54
CA SER A 107 10.17 25.52 -23.18
C SER A 107 8.98 24.69 -23.67
N GLU A 108 8.49 23.76 -22.85
CA GLU A 108 7.26 23.01 -23.12
C GLU A 108 6.21 23.30 -22.04
N SER A 109 5.21 24.08 -22.44
CA SER A 109 4.02 24.36 -21.64
C SER A 109 3.14 23.12 -21.53
N SER A 110 3.27 22.37 -20.42
CA SER A 110 2.18 21.48 -20.02
C SER A 110 0.93 22.33 -19.72
N GLN A 111 -0.24 21.89 -20.18
CA GLN A 111 -1.50 22.65 -20.09
C GLN A 111 -1.96 22.94 -18.65
N ASN A 112 -1.30 22.36 -17.65
CA ASN A 112 -1.66 22.42 -16.23
C ASN A 112 -0.75 23.36 -15.41
N GLY A 113 0.08 24.20 -16.04
CA GLY A 113 0.96 25.14 -15.33
C GLY A 113 2.17 24.51 -14.61
N ASN A 114 2.43 23.22 -14.83
CA ASN A 114 3.62 22.56 -14.31
C ASN A 114 4.83 22.87 -15.21
N HIS A 115 5.96 23.24 -14.59
CA HIS A 115 7.20 23.58 -15.30
C HIS A 115 8.27 22.51 -15.07
N ARG A 116 8.94 22.08 -16.15
CA ARG A 116 10.17 21.28 -16.09
C ARG A 116 11.39 22.19 -16.19
N PHE A 117 12.40 21.87 -15.40
CA PHE A 117 13.69 22.56 -15.36
C PHE A 117 14.79 21.58 -15.79
N LYS A 118 15.89 22.10 -16.34
CA LYS A 118 17.05 21.26 -16.71
C LYS A 118 17.56 20.46 -15.49
N PRO A 119 18.19 19.29 -15.70
CA PRO A 119 18.88 18.58 -14.64
C PRO A 119 19.88 19.48 -13.91
N GLY A 120 20.04 19.22 -12.63
CA GLY A 120 20.95 19.95 -11.75
C GLY A 120 22.40 19.49 -11.88
N HIS A 121 23.29 20.17 -11.15
CA HIS A 121 24.69 19.77 -11.05
C HIS A 121 24.93 19.04 -9.73
N LEU A 122 25.27 17.75 -9.79
CA LEU A 122 25.82 17.00 -8.67
C LEU A 122 27.26 17.46 -8.41
N LEU A 123 27.41 18.29 -7.37
CA LEU A 123 28.70 18.83 -6.95
C LEU A 123 29.30 18.05 -5.77
N LEU A 124 30.61 17.85 -5.86
CA LEU A 124 31.48 17.34 -4.81
C LEU A 124 32.33 18.49 -4.27
N LYS A 125 31.90 19.13 -3.17
CA LYS A 125 32.59 20.30 -2.59
C LYS A 125 33.48 19.87 -1.40
N PRO A 126 34.82 19.95 -1.49
CA PRO A 126 35.71 19.75 -0.34
C PRO A 126 35.29 20.64 0.84
N SER A 127 35.52 20.18 2.08
CA SER A 127 35.14 20.93 3.27
C SER A 127 36.27 20.93 4.30
N SER A 128 36.73 22.13 4.62
CA SER A 128 37.42 22.44 5.87
C SER A 128 36.38 22.77 6.94
N TYR A 129 36.68 22.43 8.20
CA TYR A 129 35.88 22.86 9.35
C TYR A 129 36.79 23.53 10.38
N VAL A 130 36.22 24.37 11.23
CA VAL A 130 36.89 24.88 12.43
C VAL A 130 36.16 24.28 13.63
N GLY A 131 36.57 23.07 14.02
CA GLY A 131 35.89 22.26 15.03
C GLY A 131 34.79 21.35 14.46
N PRO A 132 34.12 20.54 15.31
CA PRO A 132 33.15 19.54 14.87
C PRO A 132 32.02 20.17 14.06
N SER A 133 31.62 19.53 12.95
CA SER A 133 30.62 19.98 11.97
C SER A 133 29.21 20.22 12.55
N GLN A 134 29.07 21.30 13.33
CA GLN A 134 27.82 21.79 13.95
C GLN A 134 27.14 22.88 13.11
N THR A 135 27.66 23.17 11.91
CA THR A 135 27.23 24.27 11.02
C THR A 135 25.81 24.14 10.46
N SER A 136 25.09 23.05 10.77
CA SER A 136 23.66 22.93 10.54
C SER A 136 22.95 22.36 11.77
N PRO A 137 21.82 22.97 12.21
CA PRO A 137 21.06 22.52 13.38
C PRO A 137 20.27 21.22 13.15
N ARG A 138 20.44 20.52 12.00
CA ARG A 138 19.62 19.37 11.58
C ARG A 138 20.41 18.28 10.83
N ASN A 139 21.60 17.95 11.34
CA ASN A 139 22.37 16.78 10.87
C ASN A 139 21.79 15.46 11.39
N VAL A 140 21.90 14.39 10.61
CA VAL A 140 21.53 13.01 10.99
C VAL A 140 22.69 12.08 10.63
N LYS A 141 23.31 11.45 11.63
CA LYS A 141 24.48 10.59 11.48
C LYS A 141 24.05 9.17 11.12
N LEU A 142 24.64 8.62 10.06
CA LEU A 142 24.30 7.30 9.50
C LEU A 142 25.39 6.25 9.79
N PRO A 143 25.04 4.97 9.99
CA PRO A 143 25.98 3.87 9.92
C PRO A 143 26.40 3.60 8.48
N PHE A 144 27.66 3.23 8.32
CA PHE A 144 28.27 2.89 7.04
C PHE A 144 29.22 1.69 7.22
N ALA A 145 29.61 1.04 6.12
CA ALA A 145 30.51 -0.11 6.17
C ALA A 145 31.93 0.30 6.62
N ARG A 146 32.61 -0.55 7.40
CA ARG A 146 33.95 -0.20 7.90
C ARG A 146 34.95 -0.11 6.74
N GLY A 147 35.64 1.01 6.64
CA GLY A 147 36.67 1.24 5.62
C GLY A 147 36.14 1.73 4.27
N THR A 148 34.84 2.06 4.15
CA THR A 148 34.27 2.77 2.98
C THR A 148 35.10 3.99 2.63
N ARG A 149 35.45 4.14 1.35
CA ARG A 149 36.13 5.30 0.77
C ARG A 149 35.13 6.23 0.12
N LEU A 150 35.54 7.45 -0.20
CA LEU A 150 34.69 8.41 -0.91
C LEU A 150 34.17 7.84 -2.25
N ILE A 151 35.03 7.18 -3.03
CA ILE A 151 34.66 6.56 -4.31
C ILE A 151 33.58 5.46 -4.16
N ASP A 152 33.54 4.76 -3.03
CA ASP A 152 32.55 3.72 -2.77
C ASP A 152 31.16 4.33 -2.53
N LEU A 153 31.08 5.58 -2.05
CA LEU A 153 29.84 6.35 -1.94
C LEU A 153 29.42 6.97 -3.29
N LEU A 154 30.37 7.43 -4.10
CA LEU A 154 30.07 8.08 -5.38
C LEU A 154 29.72 7.09 -6.49
N THR A 155 30.33 5.90 -6.50
CA THR A 155 30.15 4.92 -7.59
C THR A 155 28.68 4.49 -7.80
N PRO A 156 27.88 4.17 -6.77
CA PRO A 156 26.46 3.85 -6.94
C PRO A 156 25.59 5.03 -7.37
N ILE A 157 25.98 6.26 -7.00
CA ILE A 157 25.28 7.48 -7.36
C ILE A 157 25.48 7.76 -8.87
N MET A 158 26.75 7.72 -9.30
CA MET A 158 27.14 8.01 -10.69
C MET A 158 26.76 6.89 -11.66
N GLY A 159 26.94 5.62 -11.27
CA GLY A 159 26.74 4.45 -12.12
C GLY A 159 25.28 4.17 -12.50
N LEU A 160 24.32 4.87 -11.89
CA LEU A 160 22.89 4.80 -12.20
C LEU A 160 22.35 6.08 -12.85
N GLY A 161 23.22 7.05 -13.18
CA GLY A 161 22.80 8.29 -13.83
C GLY A 161 22.03 9.25 -12.91
N LEU A 162 22.12 9.10 -11.57
CA LEU A 162 21.37 9.96 -10.64
C LEU A 162 21.81 11.43 -10.71
N GLN A 163 22.98 11.73 -11.26
CA GLN A 163 23.43 13.08 -11.60
C GLN A 163 22.53 13.77 -12.66
N HIS A 164 21.81 13.02 -13.50
CA HIS A 164 20.93 13.56 -14.54
C HIS A 164 19.47 13.73 -14.07
N PHE A 165 19.26 13.92 -12.76
CA PHE A 165 17.92 14.00 -12.16
C PHE A 165 17.18 15.27 -12.60
N TRP A 166 15.97 15.10 -13.13
CA TRP A 166 15.13 16.20 -13.62
C TRP A 166 14.37 16.89 -12.49
N PHE A 167 14.25 18.20 -12.60
CA PHE A 167 13.54 19.05 -11.64
C PHE A 167 12.15 19.43 -12.17
N THR A 168 11.15 19.40 -11.29
CA THR A 168 9.77 19.76 -11.62
C THR A 168 9.19 20.76 -10.63
N CYS A 169 8.41 21.72 -11.11
CA CYS A 169 7.58 22.57 -10.29
C CYS A 169 6.11 22.21 -10.47
N ILE A 170 5.44 21.91 -9.35
CA ILE A 170 4.01 21.62 -9.28
C ILE A 170 3.39 22.61 -8.29
N ASN A 171 2.43 23.42 -8.75
CA ASN A 171 1.72 24.43 -7.95
C ASN A 171 2.68 25.35 -7.15
N GLY A 172 3.69 25.93 -7.82
CA GLY A 172 4.65 26.89 -7.23
C GLY A 172 5.68 26.28 -6.27
N LYS A 173 5.83 24.95 -6.24
CA LYS A 173 6.76 24.22 -5.37
C LYS A 173 7.71 23.38 -6.23
N TYR A 174 9.01 23.49 -5.98
CA TYR A 174 10.09 22.80 -6.71
C TYR A 174 10.44 21.45 -6.06
N TYR A 175 10.65 20.41 -6.86
CA TYR A 175 11.01 19.04 -6.43
C TYR A 175 12.23 18.53 -7.20
N GLY A 176 13.06 17.70 -6.55
CA GLY A 176 14.32 17.21 -7.13
C GLY A 176 15.43 16.89 -6.11
N CYS A 177 16.00 17.88 -5.40
CA CYS A 177 17.18 17.65 -4.54
C CYS A 177 16.95 16.59 -3.46
N ARG A 178 15.81 16.66 -2.77
CA ARG A 178 15.43 15.68 -1.73
C ARG A 178 15.21 14.30 -2.31
N ASP A 179 14.56 14.21 -3.47
CA ASP A 179 14.28 12.96 -4.17
C ASP A 179 15.59 12.30 -4.66
N PHE A 180 16.52 13.08 -5.22
CA PHE A 180 17.89 12.66 -5.53
C PHE A 180 18.61 12.09 -4.31
N ILE A 181 18.64 12.82 -3.18
CA ILE A 181 19.29 12.34 -1.95
C ILE A 181 18.64 11.05 -1.45
N THR A 182 17.33 10.89 -1.63
CA THR A 182 16.61 9.69 -1.20
C THR A 182 16.86 8.50 -2.13
N GLN A 183 16.98 8.73 -3.44
CA GLN A 183 17.47 7.75 -4.42
C GLN A 183 18.90 7.32 -4.08
N ALA A 184 19.80 8.27 -3.86
CA ALA A 184 21.19 7.98 -3.49
C ALA A 184 21.29 7.19 -2.18
N LEU A 185 20.53 7.57 -1.13
CA LEU A 185 20.45 6.80 0.12
C LEU A 185 19.98 5.37 -0.12
N TYR A 186 18.93 5.18 -0.92
CA TYR A 186 18.42 3.86 -1.28
C TYR A 186 19.46 3.01 -1.99
N GLN A 187 20.15 3.55 -3.00
CA GLN A 187 21.16 2.82 -3.77
C GLN A 187 22.41 2.48 -2.95
N LEU A 188 22.71 3.27 -1.90
CA LEU A 188 23.77 2.98 -0.94
C LEU A 188 23.36 1.94 0.11
N CYS A 189 22.09 1.92 0.52
CA CYS A 189 21.54 0.92 1.43
C CYS A 189 21.38 -0.45 0.77
N SER A 190 20.88 -0.52 -0.48
CA SER A 190 20.73 -1.79 -1.22
C SER A 190 22.07 -2.49 -1.49
N ARG A 191 23.17 -1.71 -1.54
CA ARG A 191 24.56 -2.21 -1.65
C ARG A 191 25.26 -2.40 -0.30
N GLN A 192 24.55 -2.23 0.82
CA GLN A 192 25.06 -2.37 2.19
C GLN A 192 26.23 -1.42 2.54
N ILE A 193 26.40 -0.33 1.78
CA ILE A 193 27.46 0.67 2.00
C ILE A 193 27.04 1.63 3.11
N LEU A 194 25.77 2.05 3.10
CA LEU A 194 25.10 2.72 4.22
C LEU A 194 24.05 1.80 4.84
N ARG A 195 23.66 2.09 6.07
CA ARG A 195 22.41 1.57 6.67
C ARG A 195 21.44 2.72 6.95
N PRO A 196 20.12 2.45 6.92
CA PRO A 196 19.12 3.50 7.11
C PRO A 196 18.89 3.86 8.58
N ASP A 197 19.46 3.11 9.53
CA ASP A 197 19.38 3.42 10.96
C ASP A 197 19.97 4.81 11.27
N VAL A 198 19.51 5.46 12.33
CA VAL A 198 20.07 6.73 12.81
C VAL A 198 20.94 6.49 14.03
N ILE A 199 22.25 6.80 13.93
CA ILE A 199 23.16 6.72 15.09
C ILE A 199 22.88 7.85 16.08
N SER A 200 22.70 9.07 15.56
CA SER A 200 22.43 10.26 16.34
C SER A 200 21.88 11.36 15.44
N THR A 201 21.08 12.26 16.01
CA THR A 201 20.76 13.54 15.36
C THR A 201 21.63 14.66 15.94
N GLY A 202 21.72 15.78 15.23
CA GLY A 202 22.64 16.90 15.52
C GLY A 202 22.38 17.60 16.87
N PRO A 203 23.11 18.68 17.18
CA PRO A 203 23.21 19.30 18.52
C PRO A 203 21.97 20.10 18.96
N ARG A 204 20.78 19.65 18.56
CA ARG A 204 19.50 20.28 18.85
C ARG A 204 18.86 19.59 20.05
N GLU A 205 18.47 20.37 21.04
CA GLU A 205 17.63 19.88 22.14
C GLU A 205 16.15 20.27 21.94
N PRO A 206 15.21 19.34 22.16
CA PRO A 206 15.42 17.89 22.25
C PRO A 206 15.88 17.31 20.89
N PRO A 207 16.63 16.18 20.89
CA PRO A 207 17.03 15.50 19.66
C PRO A 207 15.82 15.02 18.87
N LEU A 208 15.98 14.85 17.56
CA LEU A 208 14.89 14.34 16.71
C LEU A 208 14.59 12.89 17.11
N ARG A 209 13.32 12.61 17.46
CA ARG A 209 12.83 11.26 17.79
C ARG A 209 12.57 10.45 16.50
N VAL A 210 13.65 10.11 15.81
CA VAL A 210 13.66 9.40 14.52
C VAL A 210 14.75 8.33 14.54
N ASP A 211 14.36 7.10 14.23
CA ASP A 211 15.17 5.88 14.20
C ASP A 211 15.72 5.59 12.79
N ASN A 212 15.11 6.14 11.75
CA ASN A 212 15.38 5.80 10.35
C ASN A 212 15.52 7.04 9.45
N ALA A 213 16.57 7.08 8.64
CA ALA A 213 16.98 8.18 7.78
C ALA A 213 15.99 8.48 6.63
N PHE A 214 15.22 7.48 6.17
CA PHE A 214 14.17 7.75 5.20
C PHE A 214 12.92 8.38 5.86
N LYS A 215 12.63 8.10 7.15
CA LYS A 215 11.60 8.85 7.90
C LYS A 215 11.98 10.33 8.03
N VAL A 216 13.26 10.62 8.24
CA VAL A 216 13.84 11.98 8.19
C VAL A 216 13.61 12.65 6.82
N LEU A 217 13.77 11.89 5.74
CA LEU A 217 13.49 12.32 4.36
C LEU A 217 11.98 12.36 4.01
N GLY A 218 11.07 11.91 4.89
CA GLY A 218 9.62 12.09 4.75
C GLY A 218 9.04 13.28 5.54
N MET A 219 9.75 13.79 6.55
CA MET A 219 9.22 14.82 7.46
C MET A 219 9.55 16.26 7.03
N ARG A 220 8.56 17.14 6.99
CA ARG A 220 8.74 18.61 7.00
C ARG A 220 8.85 19.09 8.44
N PHE A 221 10.06 19.51 8.81
CA PHE A 221 10.36 20.09 10.12
C PHE A 221 10.05 21.60 10.13
N THR A 222 8.76 21.92 10.23
CA THR A 222 8.24 23.28 10.42
C THR A 222 8.55 23.84 11.82
N VAL A 223 8.19 25.11 12.06
CA VAL A 223 8.46 25.89 13.29
C VAL A 223 7.34 26.93 13.39
N ARG A 224 6.78 27.31 14.55
CA ARG A 224 6.98 26.89 15.95
C ARG A 224 5.83 25.95 16.41
N PRO A 225 5.97 25.16 17.50
CA PRO A 225 7.14 24.98 18.35
C PRO A 225 8.24 24.15 17.66
N PRO A 226 9.52 24.39 17.99
CA PRO A 226 10.64 23.72 17.33
C PRO A 226 10.73 22.24 17.71
N GLY A 227 10.45 21.32 16.78
CA GLY A 227 10.90 19.92 16.92
C GLY A 227 10.00 18.87 16.28
N GLN A 228 8.72 19.18 16.09
CA GLN A 228 7.78 18.25 15.48
C GLN A 228 8.02 18.14 13.97
N GLY A 229 8.48 16.98 13.53
CA GLY A 229 8.46 16.59 12.12
C GLY A 229 7.03 16.25 11.73
N SER A 230 6.45 17.01 10.80
CA SER A 230 5.15 16.68 10.20
C SER A 230 5.39 15.88 8.92
N VAL A 231 4.58 14.85 8.62
CA VAL A 231 4.72 14.15 7.33
C VAL A 231 4.43 15.12 6.20
N CYS A 232 5.37 15.24 5.25
CA CYS A 232 5.24 16.11 4.10
C CYS A 232 4.03 15.67 3.25
N ALA A 233 3.02 16.53 3.12
CA ALA A 233 1.82 16.23 2.32
C ALA A 233 2.11 15.95 0.83
N VAL A 234 3.27 16.37 0.31
CA VAL A 234 3.68 16.07 -1.08
C VAL A 234 4.30 14.68 -1.20
N ASP A 235 5.01 14.23 -0.16
CA ASP A 235 5.62 12.91 -0.14
C ASP A 235 4.57 11.77 -0.13
N LYS A 236 3.29 12.12 0.11
CA LYS A 236 2.10 11.26 0.00
C LYS A 236 1.64 10.96 -1.45
N GLY A 237 2.38 11.35 -2.49
CA GLY A 237 2.27 10.72 -3.82
C GLY A 237 1.63 11.51 -4.96
N TYR A 238 1.49 12.83 -4.86
CA TYR A 238 0.98 13.66 -5.96
C TYR A 238 2.09 14.06 -6.96
N PHE A 239 2.41 13.17 -7.91
CA PHE A 239 3.29 13.47 -9.04
C PHE A 239 2.58 13.16 -10.38
N ALA A 240 2.88 13.95 -11.41
CA ALA A 240 2.37 13.72 -12.76
C ALA A 240 3.02 12.48 -13.41
N SER A 241 2.35 11.91 -14.42
CA SER A 241 2.81 10.73 -15.15
C SER A 241 4.21 10.91 -15.76
N GLY A 242 5.03 9.86 -15.69
CA GLY A 242 6.40 9.85 -16.22
C GLY A 242 7.51 10.19 -15.21
N TYR A 243 7.22 10.20 -13.90
CA TYR A 243 8.21 10.37 -12.84
C TYR A 243 8.52 9.03 -12.15
N VAL A 244 9.74 8.52 -12.31
CA VAL A 244 10.18 7.26 -11.67
C VAL A 244 10.80 7.59 -10.31
N ARG A 245 10.01 7.42 -9.25
CA ARG A 245 10.47 7.56 -7.86
C ARG A 245 11.39 6.38 -7.47
N VAL A 246 12.05 6.46 -6.31
CA VAL A 246 12.43 5.23 -5.59
C VAL A 246 11.16 4.40 -5.49
N GLU A 247 11.22 3.09 -5.73
CA GLU A 247 10.02 2.25 -5.58
C GLU A 247 9.35 2.58 -4.24
N GLN A 248 8.03 2.73 -4.27
CA GLN A 248 7.25 3.16 -3.10
C GLN A 248 7.47 2.22 -1.89
N HIS A 249 7.96 1.01 -2.17
CA HIS A 249 8.48 -0.02 -1.28
C HIS A 249 9.89 0.20 -0.69
N TYR A 250 10.51 1.38 -0.76
CA TYR A 250 11.71 1.71 0.06
C TYR A 250 11.60 3.02 0.85
N MET A 251 10.51 3.77 0.65
CA MET A 251 10.18 4.95 1.45
C MET A 251 9.31 4.53 2.63
N PRO A 252 9.73 4.68 3.91
CA PRO A 252 8.96 4.29 5.09
C PRO A 252 7.89 5.34 5.40
N TYR A 253 6.95 5.49 4.47
CA TYR A 253 5.61 5.94 4.82
C TYR A 253 4.92 4.82 5.59
N GLU A 254 4.07 5.18 6.55
CA GLU A 254 3.21 4.22 7.25
C GLU A 254 2.39 3.45 6.19
N GLY A 255 2.54 2.11 6.17
CA GLY A 255 1.89 1.23 5.21
C GLY A 255 2.72 0.84 3.96
N SER A 256 3.95 1.33 3.78
CA SER A 256 4.82 0.85 2.70
C SER A 256 5.40 -0.54 2.98
N GLN A 257 5.43 -1.41 1.96
CA GLN A 257 6.04 -2.75 2.03
C GLN A 257 7.52 -2.68 2.47
N ALA A 258 8.19 -1.55 2.20
CA ALA A 258 9.52 -1.17 2.70
C ALA A 258 9.79 -1.53 4.15
N VAL A 259 8.86 -1.12 5.02
CA VAL A 259 9.04 -1.20 6.47
C VAL A 259 8.92 -2.65 6.93
N LEU A 260 8.06 -3.42 6.24
CA LEU A 260 7.85 -4.84 6.52
C LEU A 260 9.02 -5.67 5.99
N ASP A 261 9.47 -5.42 4.76
CA ASP A 261 10.54 -6.20 4.13
C ASP A 261 11.90 -5.90 4.76
N LEU A 262 12.21 -4.63 5.07
CA LEU A 262 13.42 -4.25 5.81
C LEU A 262 13.41 -4.81 7.25
N ALA A 263 12.25 -4.82 7.92
CA ALA A 263 12.12 -5.47 9.23
C ALA A 263 12.35 -7.00 9.13
N ASN A 264 11.80 -7.64 8.09
CA ASN A 264 11.99 -9.07 7.84
C ASN A 264 13.43 -9.43 7.44
N GLU A 265 14.14 -8.54 6.74
CA GLU A 265 15.52 -8.76 6.32
C GLU A 265 16.52 -8.51 7.46
N LEU A 266 16.28 -7.49 8.30
CA LEU A 266 17.04 -7.23 9.54
C LEU A 266 16.75 -8.25 10.66
N ALA A 267 15.59 -8.92 10.63
CA ALA A 267 15.21 -9.95 11.61
C ALA A 267 15.77 -11.35 11.30
N ARG A 268 16.52 -11.55 10.20
CA ARG A 268 17.12 -12.86 9.87
C ARG A 268 18.26 -13.19 10.85
N PRO A 269 18.22 -14.32 11.58
CA PRO A 269 19.32 -14.73 12.44
C PRO A 269 20.58 -14.99 11.62
N THR A 270 21.72 -14.45 12.05
CA THR A 270 23.03 -14.74 11.48
C THR A 270 23.41 -16.20 11.73
N ARG A 271 23.07 -17.09 10.78
CA ARG A 271 23.57 -18.46 10.75
C ARG A 271 25.09 -18.43 10.56
N GLY A 272 25.81 -18.58 11.66
CA GLY A 272 27.26 -18.63 11.65
C GLY A 272 27.79 -19.77 10.79
N ARG A 273 28.71 -19.47 9.88
CA ARG A 273 29.66 -20.43 9.31
C ARG A 273 31.08 -19.90 9.51
N ARG A 274 31.80 -20.53 10.45
CA ARG A 274 33.25 -20.64 10.38
C ARG A 274 33.61 -21.65 9.28
N GLY A 275 34.79 -21.51 8.70
CA GLY A 275 35.39 -22.52 7.82
C GLY A 275 35.46 -22.09 6.36
N CYS A 276 36.59 -21.50 5.99
CA CYS A 276 37.00 -21.37 4.60
C CYS A 276 37.36 -22.75 4.05
N GLN A 277 37.00 -23.04 2.80
CA GLN A 277 37.99 -23.54 1.84
C GLN A 277 37.57 -23.25 0.40
N CYS A 278 38.56 -22.89 -0.41
CA CYS A 278 38.44 -22.58 -1.82
C CYS A 278 38.35 -23.86 -2.66
N GLY A 279 37.55 -23.80 -3.73
CA GLY A 279 37.40 -24.89 -4.70
C GLY A 279 36.73 -24.34 -5.96
N VAL A 280 37.42 -24.44 -7.10
CA VAL A 280 37.01 -23.85 -8.38
C VAL A 280 36.38 -24.94 -9.28
N ASN A 281 35.53 -24.50 -10.22
CA ASN A 281 35.06 -25.16 -11.44
C ASN A 281 33.67 -25.86 -11.48
N ALA A 282 32.98 -25.44 -12.55
CA ALA A 282 32.19 -26.22 -13.50
C ALA A 282 30.79 -26.75 -13.15
N GLY A 283 29.80 -26.15 -13.83
CA GLY A 283 28.87 -26.92 -14.66
C GLY A 283 27.57 -27.40 -14.01
N TYR A 284 26.47 -26.68 -14.26
CA TYR A 284 25.13 -27.24 -14.18
C TYR A 284 24.31 -26.87 -15.42
N THR A 285 23.99 -27.89 -16.22
CA THR A 285 23.04 -27.83 -17.32
C THR A 285 21.61 -27.96 -16.80
N TYR A 286 20.70 -27.18 -17.38
CA TYR A 286 19.27 -27.21 -17.08
C TYR A 286 18.56 -28.29 -17.91
N ASN A 287 17.70 -29.11 -17.28
CA ASN A 287 16.89 -30.09 -18.00
C ASN A 287 15.51 -30.27 -17.31
N PRO A 288 14.38 -30.04 -18.00
CA PRO A 288 13.04 -30.15 -17.41
C PRO A 288 12.45 -31.56 -17.56
N PRO A 289 11.62 -32.04 -16.62
CA PRO A 289 10.90 -33.31 -16.77
C PRO A 289 9.70 -33.16 -17.72
N ARG A 290 9.54 -34.13 -18.64
CA ARG A 290 8.40 -34.22 -19.56
C ARG A 290 7.16 -34.81 -18.90
N SER A 291 5.99 -34.43 -19.43
CA SER A 291 4.70 -35.02 -19.09
C SER A 291 4.54 -36.45 -19.58
N THR A 292 3.81 -37.26 -18.81
CA THR A 292 3.20 -38.50 -19.28
C THR A 292 1.70 -38.47 -19.01
N LYS A 293 0.90 -38.74 -20.06
CA LYS A 293 -0.55 -38.95 -19.94
C LYS A 293 -0.81 -40.40 -19.54
N VAL A 294 -1.75 -40.63 -18.64
CA VAL A 294 -2.38 -41.95 -18.46
C VAL A 294 -3.89 -41.75 -18.42
N THR A 295 -4.59 -42.44 -19.31
CA THR A 295 -6.05 -42.55 -19.37
C THR A 295 -6.48 -43.90 -18.80
N SER A 296 -7.56 -43.94 -18.01
CA SER A 296 -8.22 -45.19 -17.61
C SER A 296 -9.73 -45.15 -17.91
N PRO A 297 -10.32 -46.25 -18.40
CA PRO A 297 -11.77 -46.44 -18.42
C PRO A 297 -12.24 -47.36 -17.28
N PHE A 298 -13.41 -47.07 -16.71
CA PHE A 298 -14.13 -47.95 -15.77
C PHE A 298 -15.20 -48.78 -16.50
N PRO A 299 -15.41 -50.06 -16.13
CA PRO A 299 -16.68 -50.78 -16.33
C PRO A 299 -17.53 -50.82 -15.03
N PRO A 300 -18.85 -51.12 -15.11
CA PRO A 300 -19.81 -50.78 -14.06
C PRO A 300 -20.24 -51.94 -13.13
N ASN A 301 -20.67 -51.54 -11.93
CA ASN A 301 -21.66 -52.13 -11.01
C ASN A 301 -22.02 -53.63 -11.08
N THR A 302 -21.91 -54.30 -9.93
CA THR A 302 -22.90 -55.32 -9.51
C THR A 302 -23.16 -55.24 -8.01
N LEU A 303 -24.42 -55.03 -7.63
CA LEU A 303 -24.90 -55.15 -6.24
C LEU A 303 -25.22 -56.62 -5.94
N SER A 304 -24.76 -57.15 -4.82
CA SER A 304 -25.32 -58.37 -4.22
C SER A 304 -25.42 -58.23 -2.71
N ILE A 305 -26.58 -58.60 -2.18
CA ILE A 305 -26.89 -58.64 -0.74
C ILE A 305 -26.61 -60.07 -0.28
N ILE A 306 -25.76 -60.26 0.73
CA ILE A 306 -25.59 -61.54 1.42
C ILE A 306 -25.66 -61.32 2.94
N HIS A 307 -26.40 -62.21 3.61
CA HIS A 307 -26.66 -62.17 5.04
C HIS A 307 -25.43 -62.49 5.90
N ASN A 308 -25.46 -61.99 7.13
CA ASN A 308 -24.43 -62.18 8.15
C ASN A 308 -24.57 -63.54 8.85
N ASN A 309 -23.47 -64.28 9.01
CA ASN A 309 -23.20 -65.18 10.14
C ASN A 309 -21.80 -65.80 10.04
N ASN A 310 -20.91 -65.53 11.01
CA ASN A 310 -20.26 -66.57 11.83
C ASN A 310 -19.25 -65.98 12.83
N ASN A 311 -19.15 -66.61 14.00
CA ASN A 311 -18.20 -66.28 15.06
C ASN A 311 -16.78 -66.76 14.72
N ASN A 312 -15.79 -65.86 14.78
CA ASN A 312 -14.44 -66.16 15.28
C ASN A 312 -13.65 -64.86 15.53
N PRO A 313 -12.78 -64.78 16.55
CA PRO A 313 -12.02 -63.58 16.86
C PRO A 313 -10.77 -63.45 15.97
N HIS A 314 -10.85 -62.59 14.95
CA HIS A 314 -9.66 -62.17 14.19
C HIS A 314 -9.04 -60.88 14.78
N PRO A 315 -7.72 -60.69 14.64
CA PRO A 315 -7.02 -59.55 15.23
C PRO A 315 -7.50 -58.22 14.66
N ALA A 316 -7.42 -57.17 15.47
CA ALA A 316 -8.02 -55.86 15.21
C ALA A 316 -7.69 -55.31 13.82
N ILE A 317 -8.64 -55.41 12.90
CA ILE A 317 -8.66 -54.63 11.67
C ILE A 317 -8.79 -53.17 12.09
N MET A 318 -7.78 -52.35 11.79
CA MET A 318 -7.95 -50.90 11.87
C MET A 318 -9.07 -50.52 10.91
N THR A 319 -10.23 -50.19 11.46
CA THR A 319 -11.35 -49.65 10.70
C THR A 319 -10.90 -48.36 10.07
N THR A 320 -10.74 -48.37 8.74
CA THR A 320 -10.73 -47.16 7.95
C THR A 320 -12.03 -46.42 8.25
N GLN A 321 -11.93 -45.34 9.02
CA GLN A 321 -13.10 -44.50 9.32
C GLN A 321 -13.71 -44.10 7.98
N GLN A 322 -14.98 -44.46 7.77
CA GLN A 322 -15.75 -43.87 6.69
C GLN A 322 -15.69 -42.35 6.88
N PRO A 323 -15.49 -41.56 5.81
CA PRO A 323 -15.45 -40.11 5.95
C PRO A 323 -16.78 -39.66 6.58
N GLU A 324 -16.71 -39.01 7.75
CA GLU A 324 -17.90 -38.57 8.47
C GLU A 324 -18.78 -37.74 7.53
N VAL A 325 -20.00 -38.23 7.30
CA VAL A 325 -21.02 -37.45 6.61
C VAL A 325 -21.37 -36.30 7.54
N ALA A 326 -20.92 -35.10 7.17
CA ALA A 326 -21.04 -33.90 7.99
C ALA A 326 -22.48 -33.74 8.53
N SER A 327 -22.59 -33.46 9.83
CA SER A 327 -23.86 -33.29 10.52
C SER A 327 -24.73 -32.21 9.87
N ARG A 328 -26.06 -32.35 10.03
CA ARG A 328 -27.03 -31.34 9.57
C ARG A 328 -26.60 -29.96 10.08
N PRO A 329 -26.52 -28.92 9.21
CA PRO A 329 -26.20 -27.57 9.65
C PRO A 329 -27.17 -27.11 10.73
N ILE A 330 -26.64 -26.51 11.80
CA ILE A 330 -27.45 -25.84 12.81
C ILE A 330 -28.00 -24.57 12.15
N SER A 331 -29.32 -24.54 11.94
CA SER A 331 -29.97 -23.46 11.21
C SER A 331 -29.82 -22.13 11.93
N GLY A 332 -29.50 -21.07 11.17
CA GLY A 332 -29.39 -19.67 11.63
C GLY A 332 -28.28 -19.31 12.63
N SER A 333 -27.82 -20.25 13.48
CA SER A 333 -27.03 -19.91 14.67
C SER A 333 -25.61 -19.44 14.39
N PHE A 334 -25.22 -18.34 15.04
CA PHE A 334 -23.86 -17.82 15.12
C PHE A 334 -23.29 -17.87 16.54
N ALA A 335 -23.82 -18.75 17.40
CA ALA A 335 -23.34 -18.89 18.77
C ALA A 335 -21.82 -19.13 18.83
N GLY A 336 -21.08 -18.23 19.49
CA GLY A 336 -19.62 -18.29 19.60
C GLY A 336 -18.86 -17.87 18.34
N LYS A 337 -19.53 -17.37 17.30
CA LYS A 337 -18.90 -16.76 16.11
C LYS A 337 -18.66 -15.27 16.33
N VAL A 338 -17.64 -14.74 15.65
CA VAL A 338 -17.28 -13.31 15.71
C VAL A 338 -17.39 -12.68 14.32
N ALA A 339 -18.06 -11.53 14.24
CA ALA A 339 -18.25 -10.78 13.01
C ALA A 339 -17.63 -9.38 13.09
N ILE A 340 -17.03 -8.92 11.99
CA ILE A 340 -16.74 -7.51 11.74
C ILE A 340 -17.71 -7.03 10.66
N VAL A 341 -18.37 -5.89 10.89
CA VAL A 341 -19.23 -5.25 9.89
C VAL A 341 -18.72 -3.83 9.66
N THR A 342 -18.28 -3.53 8.43
CA THR A 342 -17.76 -2.20 8.07
C THR A 342 -18.87 -1.28 7.56
N GLY A 343 -18.92 -0.05 8.04
CA GLY A 343 -20.08 0.82 7.83
C GLY A 343 -21.31 0.29 8.59
N ALA A 344 -21.08 -0.25 9.79
CA ALA A 344 -22.16 -0.71 10.67
C ALA A 344 -22.96 0.45 11.27
N GLY A 345 -22.45 1.68 11.20
CA GLY A 345 -23.14 2.88 11.61
C GLY A 345 -24.19 3.34 10.60
N SER A 346 -25.02 4.27 11.05
CA SER A 346 -25.97 5.01 10.23
C SER A 346 -26.46 6.25 11.01
N ALA A 347 -26.85 7.29 10.29
CA ALA A 347 -27.34 8.54 10.87
C ALA A 347 -28.64 8.35 11.66
N GLY A 348 -28.67 8.86 12.89
CA GLY A 348 -29.81 8.73 13.81
C GLY A 348 -30.21 7.27 14.02
N ASP A 349 -31.52 7.02 14.03
CA ASP A 349 -32.09 5.66 14.13
C ASP A 349 -32.28 4.96 12.77
N GLY A 350 -31.83 5.57 11.67
CA GLY A 350 -32.02 5.02 10.33
C GLY A 350 -31.36 3.65 10.13
N ILE A 351 -32.05 2.73 9.45
CA ILE A 351 -31.54 1.38 9.18
C ILE A 351 -30.83 1.33 7.82
N GLY A 352 -29.50 1.48 7.86
CA GLY A 352 -28.62 1.17 6.73
C GLY A 352 -28.31 -0.32 6.62
N ASN A 353 -27.80 -0.76 5.46
CA ASN A 353 -27.48 -2.17 5.18
C ASN A 353 -26.51 -2.79 6.22
N GLY A 354 -25.43 -2.08 6.55
CA GLY A 354 -24.46 -2.52 7.56
C GLY A 354 -25.05 -2.59 8.96
N ARG A 355 -25.83 -1.59 9.39
CA ARG A 355 -26.57 -1.62 10.67
C ARG A 355 -27.51 -2.82 10.75
N ALA A 356 -28.31 -3.06 9.71
CA ALA A 356 -29.22 -4.20 9.64
C ALA A 356 -28.47 -5.54 9.71
N ALA A 357 -27.37 -5.70 8.96
CA ALA A 357 -26.53 -6.89 9.01
C ALA A 357 -25.92 -7.11 10.40
N ALA A 358 -25.41 -6.05 11.05
CA ALA A 358 -24.84 -6.12 12.39
C ALA A 358 -25.87 -6.58 13.44
N ILE A 359 -27.09 -6.02 13.41
CA ILE A 359 -28.19 -6.41 14.30
C ILE A 359 -28.59 -7.88 14.05
N LEU A 360 -28.89 -8.24 12.79
CA LEU A 360 -29.36 -9.58 12.42
C LEU A 360 -28.34 -10.71 12.65
N LEU A 361 -27.04 -10.40 12.63
CA LEU A 361 -25.98 -11.34 13.04
C LEU A 361 -25.94 -11.50 14.56
N ALA A 362 -26.07 -10.40 15.31
CA ALA A 362 -26.03 -10.41 16.77
C ALA A 362 -27.26 -11.12 17.39
N GLU A 363 -28.45 -10.91 16.82
CA GLU A 363 -29.70 -11.60 17.20
C GLU A 363 -29.63 -13.13 17.07
N GLN A 364 -28.75 -13.63 16.21
CA GLN A 364 -28.49 -15.06 16.03
C GLN A 364 -27.28 -15.56 16.86
N GLY A 365 -26.75 -14.73 17.75
CA GLY A 365 -25.72 -15.10 18.74
C GLY A 365 -24.28 -14.74 18.38
N ALA A 366 -24.04 -14.00 17.30
CA ALA A 366 -22.70 -13.51 16.96
C ALA A 366 -22.24 -12.42 17.96
N SER A 367 -20.93 -12.36 18.21
CA SER A 367 -20.31 -11.16 18.77
C SER A 367 -19.86 -10.25 17.62
N VAL A 368 -20.38 -9.01 17.56
CA VAL A 368 -20.24 -8.14 16.40
C VAL A 368 -19.41 -6.90 16.73
N LEU A 369 -18.27 -6.74 16.04
CA LEU A 369 -17.54 -5.49 15.98
C LEU A 369 -18.19 -4.58 14.92
N CYS A 370 -18.85 -3.53 15.41
CA CYS A 370 -19.49 -2.50 14.59
C CYS A 370 -18.44 -1.44 14.21
N VAL A 371 -17.91 -1.53 13.00
CA VAL A 371 -16.90 -0.59 12.49
C VAL A 371 -17.57 0.53 11.72
N ASP A 372 -17.29 1.77 12.10
CA ASP A 372 -17.65 2.97 11.34
C ASP A 372 -16.59 4.06 11.51
N ARG A 373 -16.61 5.10 10.68
CA ARG A 373 -15.77 6.28 10.89
C ARG A 373 -16.41 7.24 11.89
N GLU A 374 -17.74 7.34 11.88
CA GLU A 374 -18.49 8.22 12.77
C GLU A 374 -18.82 7.47 14.07
N LYS A 375 -18.18 7.86 15.17
CA LYS A 375 -18.19 7.15 16.46
C LYS A 375 -19.62 6.97 17.01
N GLU A 376 -20.42 8.02 16.92
CA GLU A 376 -21.80 8.08 17.41
C GLU A 376 -22.69 7.07 16.66
N TRP A 377 -22.42 6.88 15.36
CA TRP A 377 -23.20 5.97 14.51
C TRP A 377 -22.92 4.50 14.82
N ALA A 378 -21.64 4.16 15.05
CA ALA A 378 -21.24 2.82 15.51
C ALA A 378 -21.78 2.51 16.90
N ASN A 379 -21.64 3.46 17.85
CA ASN A 379 -22.20 3.33 19.20
C ASN A 379 -23.72 3.10 19.17
N ARG A 380 -24.45 3.87 18.35
CA ARG A 380 -25.91 3.69 18.23
C ARG A 380 -26.31 2.31 17.71
N THR A 381 -25.52 1.72 16.81
CA THR A 381 -25.73 0.33 16.38
C THR A 381 -25.48 -0.67 17.52
N VAL A 382 -24.45 -0.43 18.35
CA VAL A 382 -24.18 -1.27 19.54
C VAL A 382 -25.30 -1.16 20.59
N GLU A 383 -25.84 0.03 20.82
CA GLU A 383 -27.03 0.23 21.68
C GLU A 383 -28.23 -0.58 21.15
N MET A 384 -28.48 -0.56 19.84
CA MET A 384 -29.55 -1.35 19.22
C MET A 384 -29.32 -2.87 19.34
N ILE A 385 -28.06 -3.34 19.31
CA ILE A 385 -27.71 -4.76 19.51
C ILE A 385 -27.87 -5.19 20.98
N THR A 386 -27.47 -4.34 21.93
CA THR A 386 -27.49 -4.67 23.36
C THR A 386 -28.84 -4.41 24.02
N ALA A 387 -29.72 -3.63 23.38
CA ALA A 387 -31.12 -3.48 23.76
C ALA A 387 -31.79 -4.86 23.95
N GLU A 388 -32.52 -5.00 25.06
CA GLU A 388 -33.22 -6.24 25.45
C GLU A 388 -32.30 -7.49 25.57
N GLY A 389 -30.98 -7.32 25.61
CA GLY A 389 -30.01 -8.43 25.72
C GLY A 389 -29.89 -9.30 24.47
N LYS A 390 -30.33 -8.80 23.30
CA LYS A 390 -30.47 -9.58 22.05
C LYS A 390 -29.17 -10.04 21.41
N GLY A 391 -28.03 -9.45 21.76
CA GLY A 391 -26.73 -9.85 21.22
C GLY A 391 -25.55 -9.15 21.88
N LYS A 392 -24.36 -9.33 21.30
CA LYS A 392 -23.11 -8.72 21.76
C LYS A 392 -22.55 -7.79 20.68
N GLY A 393 -22.46 -6.49 20.99
CA GLY A 393 -21.88 -5.48 20.11
C GLY A 393 -20.69 -4.79 20.77
N LEU A 394 -19.66 -4.46 19.98
CA LEU A 394 -18.57 -3.55 20.36
C LEU A 394 -18.34 -2.55 19.24
N ALA A 395 -18.22 -1.27 19.56
CA ALA A 395 -17.97 -0.23 18.56
C ALA A 395 -16.47 -0.10 18.30
N PHE A 396 -16.10 0.08 17.03
CA PHE A 396 -14.75 0.42 16.62
C PHE A 396 -14.79 1.61 15.65
N TYR A 397 -14.05 2.66 15.98
CA TYR A 397 -13.92 3.84 15.15
C TYR A 397 -12.69 3.71 14.24
N GLY A 398 -12.90 3.70 12.92
CA GLY A 398 -11.82 3.47 11.97
C GLY A 398 -12.18 3.83 10.55
N ASP A 399 -11.16 4.25 9.79
CA ASP A 399 -11.27 4.52 8.37
C ASP A 399 -10.73 3.34 7.57
N VAL A 400 -11.64 2.57 6.96
CA VAL A 400 -11.28 1.35 6.21
C VAL A 400 -10.46 1.60 4.95
N THR A 401 -10.21 2.86 4.56
CA THR A 401 -9.19 3.19 3.54
C THR A 401 -7.75 3.13 4.08
N LYS A 402 -7.57 3.00 5.41
CA LYS A 402 -6.27 2.90 6.06
C LYS A 402 -5.98 1.47 6.47
N ALA A 403 -4.83 0.97 6.04
CA ALA A 403 -4.35 -0.35 6.42
C ALA A 403 -4.20 -0.51 7.95
N THR A 404 -3.77 0.54 8.65
CA THR A 404 -3.64 0.58 10.12
C THR A 404 -4.96 0.33 10.83
N ASP A 405 -6.04 0.95 10.35
CA ASP A 405 -7.36 0.88 10.97
C ASP A 405 -8.01 -0.48 10.65
N CYS A 406 -7.75 -1.03 9.45
CA CYS A 406 -8.14 -2.39 9.07
C CYS A 406 -7.43 -3.49 9.88
N GLU A 407 -6.13 -3.31 10.17
CA GLU A 407 -5.37 -4.19 11.04
C GLU A 407 -5.87 -4.09 12.49
N ALA A 408 -6.07 -2.87 12.98
CA ALA A 408 -6.53 -2.59 14.34
C ALA A 408 -7.95 -3.09 14.60
N MET A 409 -8.89 -3.02 13.65
CA MET A 409 -10.24 -3.58 13.83
C MET A 409 -10.21 -5.12 13.94
N VAL A 410 -9.36 -5.79 13.16
CA VAL A 410 -9.19 -7.25 13.24
C VAL A 410 -8.52 -7.64 14.57
N ALA A 411 -7.48 -6.91 14.98
CA ALA A 411 -6.85 -7.09 16.28
C ALA A 411 -7.84 -6.85 17.44
N ALA A 412 -8.72 -5.84 17.34
CA ALA A 412 -9.75 -5.55 18.33
C ALA A 412 -10.79 -6.68 18.43
N ALA A 413 -11.29 -7.21 17.30
CA ALA A 413 -12.20 -8.35 17.30
C ALA A 413 -11.58 -9.60 17.95
N VAL A 414 -10.34 -9.92 17.59
CA VAL A 414 -9.61 -11.07 18.16
C VAL A 414 -9.28 -10.85 19.65
N SER A 415 -8.93 -9.63 20.06
CA SER A 415 -8.64 -9.30 21.47
C SER A 415 -9.90 -9.33 22.35
N ALA A 416 -11.03 -8.82 21.85
CA ALA A 416 -12.28 -8.75 22.61
C ALA A 416 -13.04 -10.08 22.65
N PHE A 417 -12.96 -10.89 21.58
CA PHE A 417 -13.81 -12.07 21.39
C PHE A 417 -13.04 -13.36 21.07
N GLY A 418 -11.71 -13.33 20.99
CA GLY A 418 -10.82 -14.49 20.85
C GLY A 418 -10.64 -15.05 19.43
N ARG A 419 -11.45 -14.62 18.45
CA ARG A 419 -11.46 -15.14 17.07
C ARG A 419 -12.07 -14.15 16.07
N LEU A 420 -12.07 -14.51 14.78
CA LEU A 420 -12.83 -13.84 13.73
C LEU A 420 -13.37 -14.89 12.75
N ASP A 421 -14.68 -14.89 12.49
CA ASP A 421 -15.35 -15.84 11.60
C ASP A 421 -15.98 -15.16 10.37
N ILE A 422 -16.49 -13.94 10.53
CA ILE A 422 -17.30 -13.25 9.53
C ILE A 422 -16.74 -11.85 9.25
N LEU A 423 -16.58 -11.49 7.97
CA LEU A 423 -16.33 -10.11 7.55
C LEU A 423 -17.44 -9.67 6.60
N VAL A 424 -18.16 -8.61 6.96
CA VAL A 424 -19.13 -7.94 6.10
C VAL A 424 -18.51 -6.62 5.62
N ASN A 425 -18.08 -6.62 4.36
CA ASN A 425 -17.56 -5.45 3.66
C ASN A 425 -18.73 -4.64 3.09
N ASN A 426 -19.24 -3.68 3.87
CA ASN A 426 -20.41 -2.90 3.51
C ASN A 426 -20.12 -1.42 3.13
N VAL A 427 -18.98 -0.86 3.54
CA VAL A 427 -18.61 0.53 3.18
C VAL A 427 -18.64 0.77 1.67
N GLY A 428 -19.21 1.92 1.29
CA GLY A 428 -19.15 2.44 -0.06
C GLY A 428 -19.86 3.79 -0.18
N ILE A 429 -19.48 4.56 -1.19
CA ILE A 429 -20.01 5.89 -1.50
C ILE A 429 -20.43 5.98 -2.97
N GLY A 430 -21.24 6.99 -3.31
CA GLY A 430 -21.54 7.35 -4.71
C GLY A 430 -20.29 7.72 -5.50
N GLY A 431 -19.35 8.43 -4.85
CA GLY A 431 -18.08 8.88 -5.40
C GLY A 431 -18.23 9.94 -6.50
N ALA A 432 -17.20 10.04 -7.34
CA ALA A 432 -17.09 11.05 -8.39
C ALA A 432 -18.30 11.10 -9.32
N ARG A 433 -18.76 12.32 -9.61
CA ARG A 433 -19.83 12.60 -10.58
C ARG A 433 -19.25 12.73 -11.99
N GLY A 434 -20.13 12.63 -12.98
CA GLY A 434 -19.79 12.83 -14.39
C GLY A 434 -19.62 11.55 -15.21
N THR A 435 -19.37 11.76 -16.50
CA THR A 435 -19.05 10.77 -17.53
C THR A 435 -17.54 10.62 -17.70
N ALA A 436 -17.07 9.83 -18.67
CA ALA A 436 -15.64 9.70 -18.96
C ALA A 436 -14.95 11.01 -19.44
N VAL A 437 -15.72 12.05 -19.80
CA VAL A 437 -15.20 13.34 -20.29
C VAL A 437 -14.95 14.34 -19.14
N ASP A 438 -15.82 14.33 -18.13
CA ASP A 438 -15.96 15.38 -17.12
C ASP A 438 -15.75 14.88 -15.68
N VAL A 439 -15.50 13.58 -15.47
CA VAL A 439 -15.20 13.03 -14.15
C VAL A 439 -13.88 13.53 -13.57
N ASP A 440 -13.91 14.00 -12.32
CA ASP A 440 -12.69 14.36 -11.59
C ASP A 440 -11.90 13.08 -11.24
N MET A 441 -10.67 12.99 -11.73
CA MET A 441 -9.84 11.80 -11.57
C MET A 441 -9.27 11.61 -10.14
N VAL A 442 -9.25 12.66 -9.31
CA VAL A 442 -8.87 12.60 -7.89
C VAL A 442 -10.05 12.06 -7.08
N GLU A 443 -11.25 12.58 -7.29
CA GLU A 443 -12.47 12.01 -6.71
C GLU A 443 -12.70 10.57 -7.19
N TRP A 444 -12.34 10.26 -8.44
CA TRP A 444 -12.43 8.92 -8.99
C TRP A 444 -11.54 7.93 -8.23
N ALA A 445 -10.26 8.28 -8.07
CA ALA A 445 -9.31 7.45 -7.33
C ALA A 445 -9.74 7.26 -5.88
N ALA A 446 -10.19 8.33 -5.21
CA ALA A 446 -10.71 8.26 -3.84
C ALA A 446 -11.96 7.38 -3.73
N GLY A 447 -12.91 7.47 -4.67
CA GLY A 447 -14.11 6.63 -4.69
C GLY A 447 -13.81 5.16 -4.97
N MET A 448 -12.81 4.86 -5.81
CA MET A 448 -12.33 3.48 -6.03
C MET A 448 -11.62 2.92 -4.78
N GLU A 449 -10.84 3.73 -4.08
CA GLU A 449 -10.21 3.32 -2.82
C GLU A 449 -11.25 3.03 -1.74
N VAL A 450 -12.25 3.90 -1.56
CA VAL A 450 -13.35 3.70 -0.59
C VAL A 450 -14.21 2.48 -0.95
N ASN A 451 -14.57 2.29 -2.23
CA ASN A 451 -15.51 1.23 -2.63
C ASN A 451 -14.83 -0.13 -2.81
N VAL A 452 -13.56 -0.18 -3.24
CA VAL A 452 -12.87 -1.43 -3.64
C VAL A 452 -11.61 -1.66 -2.79
N GLY A 453 -10.74 -0.67 -2.69
CA GLY A 453 -9.48 -0.77 -1.92
C GLY A 453 -9.71 -1.15 -0.46
N SER A 454 -10.68 -0.49 0.19
CA SER A 454 -11.07 -0.76 1.58
C SER A 454 -11.50 -2.21 1.85
N MET A 455 -12.17 -2.86 0.88
CA MET A 455 -12.59 -4.25 0.98
C MET A 455 -11.41 -5.21 0.87
N VAL A 456 -10.42 -4.89 0.03
CA VAL A 456 -9.15 -5.63 -0.10
C VAL A 456 -8.33 -5.50 1.18
N LEU A 457 -8.20 -4.28 1.73
CA LEU A 457 -7.51 -4.03 3.00
C LEU A 457 -8.17 -4.77 4.16
N SER A 458 -9.50 -4.68 4.28
CA SER A 458 -10.26 -5.39 5.31
C SER A 458 -10.09 -6.91 5.20
N ALA A 459 -10.19 -7.47 3.98
CA ALA A 459 -10.01 -8.89 3.73
C ALA A 459 -8.57 -9.36 4.03
N LYS A 460 -7.54 -8.58 3.65
CA LYS A 460 -6.12 -8.89 3.88
C LYS A 460 -5.84 -9.29 5.33
N TYR A 461 -6.32 -8.50 6.29
CA TYR A 461 -6.11 -8.79 7.71
C TYR A 461 -7.11 -9.82 8.26
N ALA A 462 -8.37 -9.78 7.82
CA ALA A 462 -9.39 -10.70 8.29
C ALA A 462 -9.09 -12.17 7.92
N ILE A 463 -8.60 -12.42 6.70
CA ILE A 463 -8.25 -13.77 6.21
C ILE A 463 -7.14 -14.40 7.07
N LEU A 464 -6.12 -13.63 7.45
CA LEU A 464 -5.03 -14.09 8.33
C LEU A 464 -5.52 -14.44 9.74
N ALA A 465 -6.63 -13.85 10.20
CA ALA A 465 -7.28 -14.23 11.44
C ALA A 465 -8.17 -15.48 11.24
N MET A 466 -9.00 -15.52 10.18
CA MET A 466 -9.87 -16.65 9.86
C MET A 466 -9.10 -17.94 9.61
N GLN A 467 -7.93 -17.90 8.94
CA GLN A 467 -7.08 -19.07 8.71
C GLN A 467 -6.66 -19.81 9.99
N LYS A 468 -6.67 -19.13 11.16
CA LYS A 468 -6.35 -19.71 12.47
C LYS A 468 -7.50 -20.50 13.09
N ASN A 469 -8.72 -20.36 12.57
CA ASN A 469 -9.87 -21.14 13.03
C ASN A 469 -9.71 -22.63 12.67
N SER A 470 -10.25 -23.50 13.52
CA SER A 470 -10.34 -24.94 13.25
C SER A 470 -11.52 -25.29 12.33
N GLY A 471 -11.47 -26.48 11.74
CA GLY A 471 -12.51 -27.02 10.87
C GLY A 471 -12.29 -26.79 9.37
N GLN A 472 -13.23 -27.30 8.56
CA GLN A 472 -13.23 -27.17 7.09
C GLN A 472 -13.76 -25.79 6.63
N VAL A 473 -14.72 -25.22 7.36
CA VAL A 473 -15.22 -23.85 7.12
C VAL A 473 -14.64 -22.94 8.19
N ARG A 474 -13.64 -22.15 7.79
CA ARG A 474 -12.85 -21.29 8.68
C ARG A 474 -13.29 -19.84 8.70
N GLY A 475 -14.00 -19.39 7.67
CA GLY A 475 -14.57 -18.04 7.65
C GLY A 475 -15.52 -17.77 6.49
N ALA A 476 -16.24 -16.67 6.59
CA ALA A 476 -17.15 -16.17 5.57
C ALA A 476 -16.96 -14.66 5.36
N ILE A 477 -16.72 -14.26 4.11
CA ILE A 477 -16.66 -12.86 3.70
C ILE A 477 -17.88 -12.56 2.84
N VAL A 478 -18.61 -11.50 3.16
CA VAL A 478 -19.75 -11.00 2.39
C VAL A 478 -19.48 -9.57 1.95
N ASN A 479 -19.30 -9.37 0.65
CA ASN A 479 -19.10 -8.05 0.05
C ASN A 479 -20.44 -7.44 -0.38
N MET A 480 -20.66 -6.14 -0.11
CA MET A 480 -21.83 -5.41 -0.60
C MET A 480 -21.57 -4.80 -1.97
N GLY A 481 -22.02 -5.49 -3.01
CA GLY A 481 -22.10 -4.98 -4.38
C GLY A 481 -23.29 -4.06 -4.60
N SER A 482 -23.90 -4.16 -5.79
CA SER A 482 -25.16 -3.52 -6.19
C SER A 482 -25.58 -4.11 -7.53
N VAL A 483 -26.87 -4.07 -7.87
CA VAL A 483 -27.33 -4.36 -9.24
C VAL A 483 -26.69 -3.45 -10.30
N ALA A 484 -26.23 -2.25 -9.93
CA ALA A 484 -25.46 -1.37 -10.81
C ALA A 484 -24.10 -1.99 -11.22
N GLY A 485 -23.54 -2.90 -10.40
CA GLY A 485 -22.35 -3.68 -10.75
C GLY A 485 -22.64 -4.90 -11.64
N ILE A 486 -23.91 -5.24 -11.85
CA ILE A 486 -24.37 -6.35 -12.70
C ILE A 486 -24.86 -5.83 -14.05
N ARG A 487 -25.71 -4.78 -14.06
CA ARG A 487 -26.29 -4.20 -15.29
C ARG A 487 -25.54 -2.98 -15.83
N GLY A 488 -24.59 -2.43 -15.09
CA GLY A 488 -24.11 -1.06 -15.31
C GLY A 488 -25.16 -0.02 -14.91
N GLY A 489 -24.99 1.24 -15.36
CA GLY A 489 -26.05 2.26 -15.27
C GLY A 489 -25.62 3.65 -14.80
N THR A 490 -26.40 4.64 -15.20
CA THR A 490 -26.15 6.09 -15.16
C THR A 490 -26.74 6.77 -13.90
N PRO A 491 -26.40 8.04 -13.55
CA PRO A 491 -25.69 9.08 -14.32
C PRO A 491 -24.18 9.19 -14.11
N HIS A 492 -23.56 8.44 -13.21
CA HIS A 492 -22.15 8.65 -12.84
C HIS A 492 -21.32 7.40 -13.11
N LEU A 493 -20.15 7.58 -13.73
CA LEU A 493 -19.32 6.46 -14.20
C LEU A 493 -18.75 5.61 -13.05
N LEU A 494 -18.41 6.21 -11.90
CA LEU A 494 -17.67 5.51 -10.83
C LEU A 494 -18.48 4.42 -10.13
N TYR A 495 -19.74 4.70 -9.79
CA TYR A 495 -20.53 3.77 -8.98
C TYR A 495 -20.75 2.40 -9.65
N PRO A 496 -21.25 2.28 -10.91
CA PRO A 496 -21.38 1.00 -11.57
C PRO A 496 -20.02 0.31 -11.77
N THR A 497 -18.96 1.06 -12.12
CA THR A 497 -17.61 0.51 -12.33
C THR A 497 -17.05 -0.09 -11.04
N SER A 498 -17.10 0.65 -9.92
CA SER A 498 -16.62 0.16 -8.62
C SER A 498 -17.46 -1.01 -8.09
N LYS A 499 -18.78 -1.00 -8.28
CA LYS A 499 -19.64 -2.15 -7.93
C LYS A 499 -19.41 -3.37 -8.84
N GLY A 500 -19.09 -3.18 -10.12
CA GLY A 500 -18.67 -4.25 -11.02
C GLY A 500 -17.30 -4.83 -10.66
N ALA A 501 -16.37 -3.99 -10.18
CA ALA A 501 -15.10 -4.45 -9.63
C ALA A 501 -15.31 -5.35 -8.40
N ILE A 502 -16.21 -4.97 -7.47
CA ILE A 502 -16.55 -5.81 -6.30
C ILE A 502 -17.12 -7.18 -6.72
N VAL A 503 -17.96 -7.23 -7.75
CA VAL A 503 -18.52 -8.47 -8.29
C VAL A 503 -17.42 -9.44 -8.74
N ASN A 504 -16.43 -8.98 -9.52
CA ASN A 504 -15.35 -9.85 -9.99
C ASN A 504 -14.27 -10.10 -8.92
N MET A 505 -13.98 -9.12 -8.05
CA MET A 505 -13.10 -9.27 -6.89
C MET A 505 -13.60 -10.38 -5.95
N THR A 506 -14.91 -10.46 -5.71
CA THR A 506 -15.53 -11.52 -4.91
C THR A 506 -15.21 -12.91 -5.47
N ARG A 507 -15.35 -13.10 -6.80
CA ARG A 507 -15.06 -14.37 -7.46
C ARG A 507 -13.57 -14.73 -7.37
N ALA A 508 -12.68 -13.75 -7.55
CA ALA A 508 -11.24 -13.95 -7.42
C ALA A 508 -10.86 -14.35 -5.98
N MET A 509 -11.32 -13.61 -4.97
CA MET A 509 -11.10 -13.94 -3.55
C MET A 509 -11.68 -15.32 -3.18
N ALA A 510 -12.85 -15.68 -3.70
CA ALA A 510 -13.44 -17.00 -3.49
C ALA A 510 -12.55 -18.13 -4.06
N ALA A 511 -11.98 -17.95 -5.24
CA ALA A 511 -11.06 -18.92 -5.84
C ALA A 511 -9.73 -19.00 -5.08
N HIS A 512 -9.19 -17.86 -4.62
CA HIS A 512 -7.91 -17.81 -3.91
C HIS A 512 -7.99 -18.46 -2.51
N HIS A 513 -9.11 -18.27 -1.80
CA HIS A 513 -9.23 -18.65 -0.38
C HIS A 513 -10.16 -19.85 -0.11
N ALA A 514 -10.70 -20.49 -1.16
CA ALA A 514 -11.34 -21.80 -1.01
C ALA A 514 -10.41 -22.87 -0.38
N PRO A 515 -9.10 -22.96 -0.72
CA PRO A 515 -8.17 -23.88 -0.04
C PRO A 515 -7.96 -23.56 1.46
N ASP A 516 -8.16 -22.29 1.86
CA ASP A 516 -8.11 -21.85 3.26
C ASP A 516 -9.40 -22.21 4.05
N GLY A 517 -10.40 -22.78 3.39
CA GLY A 517 -11.72 -23.02 3.99
C GLY A 517 -12.54 -21.74 4.19
N ILE A 518 -12.22 -20.66 3.46
CA ILE A 518 -12.88 -19.35 3.58
C ILE A 518 -13.80 -19.14 2.38
N ARG A 519 -15.08 -18.87 2.64
CA ARG A 519 -16.09 -18.59 1.61
C ARG A 519 -16.15 -17.09 1.34
N VAL A 520 -16.25 -16.67 0.09
CA VAL A 520 -16.36 -15.24 -0.26
C VAL A 520 -17.52 -15.04 -1.23
N ASN A 521 -18.52 -14.24 -0.85
CA ASN A 521 -19.77 -14.05 -1.60
C ASN A 521 -20.13 -12.57 -1.69
N CYS A 522 -21.02 -12.21 -2.63
CA CYS A 522 -21.45 -10.83 -2.85
C CYS A 522 -22.99 -10.73 -2.78
N VAL A 523 -23.49 -9.81 -1.96
CA VAL A 523 -24.89 -9.36 -2.00
C VAL A 523 -24.97 -8.15 -2.92
N CYS A 524 -25.88 -8.15 -3.89
CA CYS A 524 -26.09 -7.06 -4.84
C CYS A 524 -27.48 -6.45 -4.67
N PRO A 525 -27.66 -5.45 -3.78
CA PRO A 525 -28.95 -4.82 -3.60
C PRO A 525 -29.44 -4.06 -4.83
N GLY A 526 -30.76 -4.09 -5.03
CA GLY A 526 -31.51 -3.23 -5.93
C GLY A 526 -31.90 -1.90 -5.26
N MET A 527 -33.14 -1.50 -5.45
CA MET A 527 -33.66 -0.22 -4.97
C MET A 527 -34.05 -0.34 -3.49
N LEU A 528 -33.07 -0.10 -2.59
CA LEU A 528 -33.33 -0.06 -1.13
C LEU A 528 -33.50 1.38 -0.64
N TYR A 529 -34.60 1.63 0.07
CA TYR A 529 -34.86 2.87 0.81
C TYR A 529 -34.07 2.85 2.12
N THR A 530 -32.89 3.46 2.09
CA THR A 530 -31.96 3.51 3.22
C THR A 530 -31.53 4.95 3.48
N PRO A 531 -30.97 5.26 4.66
CA PRO A 531 -30.49 6.61 5.02
C PRO A 531 -29.65 7.29 3.93
N MET A 532 -28.76 6.54 3.27
CA MET A 532 -27.93 7.05 2.15
C MET A 532 -28.75 7.57 0.96
N MET A 533 -29.97 7.06 0.75
CA MET A 533 -30.84 7.46 -0.36
C MET A 533 -31.75 8.64 0.00
N TYR A 534 -32.36 8.63 1.18
CA TYR A 534 -33.34 9.66 1.55
C TYR A 534 -32.76 10.88 2.25
N ALA A 535 -31.56 10.81 2.83
CA ALA A 535 -30.92 11.95 3.50
C ALA A 535 -30.65 13.15 2.57
N GLY A 536 -30.59 12.93 1.25
CA GLY A 536 -30.44 13.97 0.24
C GLY A 536 -31.74 14.68 -0.17
N GLY A 537 -32.90 14.37 0.43
CA GLY A 537 -34.18 14.97 0.06
C GLY A 537 -34.77 14.41 -1.24
N MET A 538 -34.99 13.09 -1.29
CA MET A 538 -35.60 12.43 -2.45
C MET A 538 -37.07 12.85 -2.63
N SER A 539 -37.47 13.24 -3.84
CA SER A 539 -38.88 13.53 -4.15
C SER A 539 -39.70 12.24 -4.31
N GLU A 540 -41.01 12.33 -4.13
CA GLU A 540 -41.89 11.16 -4.22
C GLU A 540 -41.94 10.60 -5.65
N GLU A 541 -41.82 11.44 -6.68
CA GLU A 541 -41.72 11.00 -8.09
C GLU A 541 -40.44 10.21 -8.33
N ALA A 542 -39.31 10.64 -7.75
CA ALA A 542 -38.04 9.94 -7.84
C ALA A 542 -38.08 8.60 -7.08
N ARG A 543 -38.80 8.54 -5.96
CA ARG A 543 -39.02 7.31 -5.20
C ARG A 543 -39.94 6.33 -5.91
N GLU A 544 -41.03 6.80 -6.48
CA GLU A 544 -41.96 5.98 -7.27
C GLU A 544 -41.30 5.45 -8.55
N ALA A 545 -40.46 6.26 -9.21
CA ALA A 545 -39.63 5.82 -10.32
C ALA A 545 -38.60 4.75 -9.92
N ARG A 546 -38.17 4.67 -8.65
CA ARG A 546 -37.34 3.58 -8.14
C ARG A 546 -38.16 2.31 -7.90
N ARG A 547 -39.35 2.42 -7.27
CA ARG A 547 -40.28 1.28 -7.07
C ARG A 547 -40.61 0.55 -8.37
N LYS A 548 -40.90 1.32 -9.43
CA LYS A 548 -41.26 0.78 -10.76
C LYS A 548 -40.13 0.02 -11.47
N ARG A 549 -38.87 0.16 -11.05
CA ARG A 549 -37.73 -0.61 -11.61
C ARG A 549 -37.68 -2.07 -11.11
N SER A 550 -38.47 -2.41 -10.09
CA SER A 550 -38.54 -3.74 -9.50
C SER A 550 -39.81 -4.45 -9.94
N LEU A 551 -39.73 -5.74 -10.30
CA LEU A 551 -40.88 -6.53 -10.75
C LEU A 551 -41.96 -6.70 -9.67
N LEU A 552 -41.59 -6.69 -8.39
CA LEU A 552 -42.56 -6.73 -7.29
C LEU A 552 -43.27 -5.38 -7.07
N GLY A 553 -42.87 -4.29 -7.74
CA GLY A 553 -43.43 -2.95 -7.56
C GLY A 553 -43.18 -2.34 -6.16
N THR A 554 -42.23 -2.88 -5.41
CA THR A 554 -41.88 -2.45 -4.04
C THR A 554 -40.49 -1.83 -4.00
N GLU A 555 -40.21 -1.08 -2.92
CA GLU A 555 -38.86 -0.66 -2.54
C GLU A 555 -38.44 -1.50 -1.33
N GLY A 556 -37.22 -2.05 -1.37
CA GLY A 556 -36.66 -2.75 -0.21
C GLY A 556 -36.11 -1.76 0.83
N ASN A 557 -35.51 -2.27 1.90
CA ASN A 557 -34.84 -1.49 2.93
C ASN A 557 -33.58 -2.23 3.44
N GLY A 558 -32.91 -1.71 4.47
CA GLY A 558 -31.68 -2.30 4.99
C GLY A 558 -31.83 -3.75 5.48
N TRP A 559 -33.00 -4.15 5.98
CA TRP A 559 -33.27 -5.50 6.47
C TRP A 559 -33.23 -6.55 5.35
N ASP A 560 -33.66 -6.21 4.12
CA ASP A 560 -33.61 -7.14 2.98
C ASP A 560 -32.17 -7.54 2.64
N ALA A 561 -31.26 -6.54 2.60
CA ALA A 561 -29.83 -6.79 2.46
C ALA A 561 -29.26 -7.55 3.67
N GLY A 562 -29.62 -7.15 4.89
CA GLY A 562 -29.15 -7.78 6.12
C GLY A 562 -29.51 -9.27 6.22
N CYS A 563 -30.72 -9.65 5.80
CA CYS A 563 -31.15 -11.06 5.75
C CYS A 563 -30.32 -11.89 4.77
N ALA A 564 -29.98 -11.34 3.60
CA ALA A 564 -29.11 -12.01 2.63
C ALA A 564 -27.65 -12.13 3.14
N VAL A 565 -27.14 -11.10 3.81
CA VAL A 565 -25.82 -11.15 4.49
C VAL A 565 -25.81 -12.23 5.57
N ARG A 566 -26.83 -12.27 6.43
CA ARG A 566 -27.00 -13.29 7.48
C ARG A 566 -27.01 -14.70 6.90
N PHE A 567 -27.78 -14.95 5.84
CA PHE A 567 -27.81 -16.25 5.17
C PHE A 567 -26.43 -16.64 4.63
N LEU A 568 -25.78 -15.77 3.83
CA LEU A 568 -24.50 -16.09 3.19
C LEU A 568 -23.33 -16.24 4.18
N ALA A 569 -23.40 -15.59 5.35
CA ALA A 569 -22.44 -15.76 6.43
C ALA A 569 -22.62 -17.10 7.19
N SER A 570 -23.83 -17.66 7.22
CA SER A 570 -24.19 -18.85 8.03
C SER A 570 -23.63 -20.17 7.49
N ASP A 571 -23.69 -21.21 8.32
CA ASP A 571 -23.36 -22.58 7.93
C ASP A 571 -24.41 -23.22 6.98
N GLU A 572 -25.59 -22.62 6.80
CA GLU A 572 -26.53 -23.01 5.74
C GLU A 572 -25.94 -22.72 4.35
N ALA A 573 -25.13 -21.67 4.23
CA ALA A 573 -24.39 -21.32 3.04
C ALA A 573 -23.02 -22.02 2.92
N ARG A 574 -22.76 -23.09 3.70
CA ARG A 574 -21.45 -23.82 3.71
C ARG A 574 -20.98 -24.31 2.34
N TRP A 575 -21.89 -24.51 1.38
CA TRP A 575 -21.60 -24.96 0.02
C TRP A 575 -21.72 -23.84 -1.04
N ILE A 576 -21.75 -22.57 -0.59
CA ILE A 576 -21.90 -21.38 -1.43
C ILE A 576 -20.66 -20.49 -1.25
N THR A 577 -19.86 -20.38 -2.32
CA THR A 577 -18.73 -19.45 -2.45
C THR A 577 -18.69 -18.89 -3.88
N GLY A 578 -18.24 -17.66 -4.06
CA GLY A 578 -18.20 -16.95 -5.34
C GLY A 578 -19.56 -16.49 -5.88
N VAL A 579 -20.66 -16.66 -5.11
CA VAL A 579 -22.00 -16.28 -5.58
C VAL A 579 -22.15 -14.76 -5.63
N ILE A 580 -22.85 -14.29 -6.65
CA ILE A 580 -23.32 -12.92 -6.78
C ILE A 580 -24.84 -13.00 -6.66
N LEU A 581 -25.38 -12.57 -5.52
CA LEU A 581 -26.80 -12.72 -5.16
C LEU A 581 -27.52 -11.38 -5.30
N PRO A 582 -28.38 -11.18 -6.33
CA PRO A 582 -29.25 -10.02 -6.42
C PRO A 582 -30.27 -10.02 -5.27
N VAL A 583 -30.48 -8.86 -4.65
CA VAL A 583 -31.53 -8.62 -3.65
C VAL A 583 -32.28 -7.38 -4.07
N ASP A 584 -33.12 -7.53 -5.09
CA ASP A 584 -33.51 -6.43 -5.98
C ASP A 584 -34.98 -6.45 -6.42
N ALA A 585 -35.80 -7.29 -5.81
CA ALA A 585 -37.20 -7.47 -6.17
C ALA A 585 -37.43 -7.73 -7.67
N GLY A 586 -36.50 -8.44 -8.32
CA GLY A 586 -36.55 -8.85 -9.73
C GLY A 586 -35.97 -7.86 -10.73
N ALA A 587 -35.39 -6.74 -10.27
CA ALA A 587 -34.87 -5.68 -11.14
C ALA A 587 -33.75 -6.13 -12.11
N THR A 588 -33.11 -7.28 -11.91
CA THR A 588 -32.08 -7.84 -12.81
C THR A 588 -32.52 -9.00 -13.70
N CYS A 589 -33.61 -9.72 -13.36
CA CYS A 589 -33.94 -10.98 -14.03
C CYS A 589 -34.74 -10.83 -15.34
N ALA A 590 -35.24 -9.63 -15.65
CA ALA A 590 -36.00 -9.34 -16.87
C ALA A 590 -35.50 -8.10 -17.63
N VAL A 591 -35.79 -8.07 -18.93
CA VAL A 591 -35.63 -6.90 -19.81
C VAL A 591 -37.01 -6.27 -20.04
N GLY A 592 -37.20 -5.02 -19.60
CA GLY A 592 -38.44 -4.26 -19.81
C GLY A 592 -39.68 -4.80 -19.08
N SER A 593 -39.87 -4.42 -17.82
CA SER A 593 -41.12 -4.66 -17.07
C SER A 593 -42.33 -3.90 -17.64
N ASP A 594 -42.06 -2.77 -18.30
CA ASP A 594 -43.07 -1.77 -18.68
C ASP A 594 -43.55 -1.95 -20.13
N LEU A 595 -43.21 -3.09 -20.74
CA LEU A 595 -43.66 -3.42 -22.09
C LEU A 595 -45.18 -3.72 -22.08
N PRO A 596 -45.97 -3.16 -23.02
CA PRO A 596 -47.38 -3.53 -23.17
C PRO A 596 -47.53 -5.05 -23.37
N LYS A 597 -48.62 -5.65 -22.87
CA LYS A 597 -48.88 -7.10 -23.03
C LYS A 597 -48.92 -7.58 -24.48
N THR A 598 -49.07 -6.66 -25.44
CA THR A 598 -49.05 -6.90 -26.89
C THR A 598 -47.65 -6.85 -27.52
N ALA A 599 -46.64 -6.36 -26.81
CA ALA A 599 -45.26 -6.33 -27.26
C ALA A 599 -44.60 -7.70 -27.05
N SER A 600 -44.54 -8.50 -28.12
CA SER A 600 -43.77 -9.75 -28.13
C SER A 600 -42.30 -9.48 -27.82
N VAL A 601 -41.77 -10.12 -26.77
CA VAL A 601 -40.32 -10.15 -26.48
C VAL A 601 -39.71 -11.39 -27.13
N SER A 602 -39.81 -11.45 -28.45
CA SER A 602 -39.16 -12.48 -29.27
C SER A 602 -37.76 -12.01 -29.67
N ASN A 603 -36.76 -12.48 -28.92
CA ASN A 603 -35.33 -12.47 -29.28
C ASN A 603 -34.83 -13.91 -29.39
#